data_AF-A0A957J8Z9-F1
#
_entry.id   AF-A0A957J8Z9-F1
#
_cell.length_a   1.000
_cell.length_b   1.000
_cell.length_c   1.000
_cell.angle_alpha   90.00
_cell.angle_beta   90.00
_cell.angle_gamma   90.00
#
_symmetry.space_group_name_H-M   'P 1'
#
loop_
_entity.id
_entity.type
_entity.pdbx_description
1 polymer ?
#
loop_
_entity_poly.entity_id
_entity_poly.type
_entity_poly.pdbx_seq_one_letter_code
_entity_poly.pdbx_strand_id
1 'polypeptide(L)'
;DPPLAPIALILAKSEKFAPLYYLQRAEGVRPDLDIRVLPDEAAYRAALGEAIAQGQTVYLARFIPGLEGAYHLRSVGPLTEVSPLPQTSLPPTAVSSRLTFGGVQLLGYEVAPSAAEADFHTAVTLYWQATQPITTPLKVYLRWAGQTPLDPTGRHPAHDYYPFTAWKGDEIVTDTALLPHPYPRPATADLQVALAPPFTPPDALVWQTVTAVDLAGVTDEPIYDTAVRQRFGPETWVTSAAMPAQMRPLAEGEPWPVRLSGQNVAELTVRGTAVGETAVLTVQGRQNTAVCGWSLNPFAPPTTACPLGKIAISGVPIPAGAINFGDQIALLSAQPDSTTLTPGGQLNLTLTWQALDAISEDYTVFVQLLNPAGELVAQVDAWPLQGTYPTSAWRVGETITDPYQLALPPDLPPGEYQLILGFYRLADFQRLPVLDTDGTPLDDKYTAFTMSNEQ
;
A
#
# COMPACT_ATOMS: atom_id res chain seq x y z
N ASP A 1 -18.44 0.38 -5.26
CA ASP A 1 -19.51 -0.37 -5.94
C ASP A 1 -19.74 0.10 -7.35
N PRO A 2 -19.78 -0.80 -8.35
CA PRO A 2 -20.31 -0.45 -9.67
C PRO A 2 -21.79 -0.02 -9.55
N PRO A 3 -22.27 0.93 -10.37
CA PRO A 3 -23.68 1.33 -10.37
C PRO A 3 -24.55 0.24 -11.01
N LEU A 4 -24.84 -0.83 -10.26
CA LEU A 4 -25.70 -1.92 -10.73
C LEU A 4 -27.16 -1.52 -10.66
N ALA A 5 -27.93 -1.85 -11.70
CA ALA A 5 -29.38 -1.60 -11.75
C ALA A 5 -30.10 -2.22 -10.54
N PRO A 6 -31.19 -1.60 -10.05
CA PRO A 6 -32.01 -2.18 -8.98
C PRO A 6 -32.60 -3.53 -9.39
N ILE A 7 -32.67 -4.48 -8.46
CA ILE A 7 -33.33 -5.79 -8.67
C ILE A 7 -32.69 -6.59 -9.83
N ALA A 8 -31.41 -6.35 -10.12
CA ALA A 8 -30.72 -7.04 -11.20
C ALA A 8 -30.34 -8.48 -10.83
N LEU A 9 -30.25 -9.34 -11.85
CA LEU A 9 -29.76 -10.70 -11.73
C LEU A 9 -28.24 -10.75 -11.94
N ILE A 10 -27.51 -11.39 -11.04
CA ILE A 10 -26.08 -11.69 -11.19
C ILE A 10 -25.91 -13.19 -11.34
N LEU A 11 -25.48 -13.63 -12.53
CA LEU A 11 -25.10 -15.01 -12.79
C LEU A 11 -23.62 -15.22 -12.44
N ALA A 12 -23.38 -15.90 -11.33
CA ALA A 12 -22.05 -16.08 -10.74
C ALA A 12 -21.59 -17.54 -10.76
N LYS A 13 -20.28 -17.77 -10.71
CA LYS A 13 -19.70 -19.10 -10.44
C LYS A 13 -19.47 -19.30 -8.94
N SER A 14 -19.40 -20.56 -8.50
CA SER A 14 -19.22 -20.91 -7.08
C SER A 14 -18.03 -20.19 -6.42
N GLU A 15 -16.88 -20.07 -7.11
CA GLU A 15 -15.69 -19.42 -6.52
C GLU A 15 -15.83 -17.89 -6.39
N LYS A 16 -16.74 -17.27 -7.13
CA LYS A 16 -17.01 -15.82 -7.07
C LYS A 16 -18.29 -15.47 -6.32
N PHE A 17 -19.09 -16.47 -5.96
CA PHE A 17 -20.34 -16.29 -5.24
C PHE A 17 -20.11 -15.91 -3.79
N ALA A 18 -19.17 -16.57 -3.10
CA ALA A 18 -19.00 -16.40 -1.67
C ALA A 18 -18.74 -14.93 -1.23
N PRO A 19 -17.89 -14.13 -1.91
CA PRO A 19 -17.72 -12.72 -1.55
C PRO A 19 -18.99 -11.89 -1.76
N LEU A 20 -19.65 -12.00 -2.91
CA LEU A 20 -20.87 -11.25 -3.22
C LEU A 20 -22.02 -11.63 -2.28
N TYR A 21 -22.16 -12.92 -1.98
CA TYR A 21 -23.16 -13.44 -1.07
C TYR A 21 -22.91 -13.04 0.38
N TYR A 22 -21.63 -13.01 0.81
CA TYR A 22 -21.25 -12.53 2.14
C TYR A 22 -21.61 -11.06 2.32
N LEU A 23 -21.21 -10.19 1.39
CA LEU A 23 -21.55 -8.76 1.44
C LEU A 23 -23.07 -8.54 1.52
N GLN A 24 -23.84 -9.32 0.76
CA GLN A 24 -25.29 -9.23 0.79
C GLN A 24 -25.92 -9.75 2.10
N ARG A 25 -25.47 -10.91 2.59
CA ARG A 25 -26.11 -11.59 3.74
C ARG A 25 -25.61 -11.12 5.10
N ALA A 26 -24.31 -10.85 5.22
CA ALA A 26 -23.67 -10.47 6.46
C ALA A 26 -23.68 -8.95 6.64
N GLU A 27 -23.40 -8.20 5.56
CA GLU A 27 -23.25 -6.74 5.64
C GLU A 27 -24.50 -5.99 5.14
N GLY A 28 -25.49 -6.69 4.58
CA GLY A 28 -26.74 -6.08 4.12
C GLY A 28 -26.57 -5.18 2.90
N VAL A 29 -25.48 -5.32 2.15
CA VAL A 29 -25.19 -4.50 0.96
C VAL A 29 -25.98 -5.02 -0.23
N ARG A 30 -26.73 -4.13 -0.91
CA ARG A 30 -27.54 -4.44 -2.11
C ARG A 30 -28.41 -5.72 -1.95
N PRO A 31 -29.30 -5.76 -0.93
CA PRO A 31 -30.18 -6.91 -0.69
C PRO A 31 -31.22 -7.12 -1.81
N ASP A 32 -31.36 -6.12 -2.70
CA ASP A 32 -32.24 -6.17 -3.87
C ASP A 32 -31.70 -7.05 -5.00
N LEU A 33 -30.38 -7.30 -5.06
CA LEU A 33 -29.77 -8.07 -6.14
C LEU A 33 -30.09 -9.57 -6.02
N ASP A 34 -30.43 -10.20 -7.13
CA ASP A 34 -30.62 -11.65 -7.20
C ASP A 34 -29.33 -12.30 -7.68
N ILE A 35 -28.56 -12.93 -6.77
CA ILE A 35 -27.28 -13.55 -7.10
C ILE A 35 -27.48 -15.06 -7.19
N ARG A 36 -27.27 -15.65 -8.37
CA ARG A 36 -27.50 -17.08 -8.61
C ARG A 36 -26.23 -17.82 -9.04
N VAL A 37 -26.04 -19.00 -8.44
CA VAL A 37 -25.13 -20.04 -8.91
C VAL A 37 -25.98 -21.21 -9.39
N LEU A 38 -25.81 -21.57 -10.64
CA LEU A 38 -26.60 -22.60 -11.32
C LEU A 38 -25.74 -23.82 -11.64
N PRO A 39 -26.35 -25.03 -11.70
CA PRO A 39 -25.61 -26.30 -11.74
C PRO A 39 -24.84 -26.53 -13.04
N ASP A 40 -25.34 -26.01 -14.16
CA ASP A 40 -24.76 -26.21 -15.49
C ASP A 40 -25.06 -25.04 -16.43
N GLU A 41 -24.43 -25.03 -17.60
CA GLU A 41 -24.56 -23.97 -18.61
C GLU A 41 -25.99 -23.83 -19.15
N ALA A 42 -26.74 -24.93 -19.28
CA ALA A 42 -28.12 -24.89 -19.77
C ALA A 42 -29.02 -24.14 -18.78
N ALA A 43 -28.84 -24.37 -17.48
CA ALA A 43 -29.52 -23.63 -16.43
C ALA A 43 -29.16 -22.13 -16.46
N TYR A 44 -27.89 -21.77 -16.66
CA TYR A 44 -27.50 -20.36 -16.82
C TYR A 44 -28.20 -19.70 -18.03
N ARG A 45 -28.25 -20.38 -19.18
CA ARG A 45 -28.91 -19.85 -20.38
C ARG A 45 -30.42 -19.70 -20.18
N ALA A 46 -31.06 -20.65 -19.53
CA ALA A 46 -32.48 -20.59 -19.22
C ALA A 46 -32.80 -19.40 -18.30
N ALA A 47 -32.04 -19.24 -17.21
CA ALA A 47 -32.21 -18.13 -16.28
C ALA A 47 -31.94 -16.76 -16.94
N LEU A 48 -30.91 -16.66 -17.79
CA LEU A 48 -30.64 -15.47 -18.58
C LEU A 48 -31.83 -15.14 -19.50
N GLY A 49 -32.32 -16.13 -20.27
CA GLY A 49 -33.43 -15.93 -21.20
C GLY A 49 -34.72 -15.50 -20.51
N GLU A 50 -35.03 -16.11 -19.36
CA GLU A 50 -36.20 -15.74 -18.54
C GLU A 50 -36.08 -14.30 -18.01
N ALA A 51 -34.94 -13.94 -17.42
CA ALA A 51 -34.71 -12.61 -16.87
C ALA A 51 -34.80 -11.51 -17.95
N ILE A 52 -34.18 -11.74 -19.11
CA ILE A 52 -34.24 -10.80 -20.23
C ILE A 52 -35.67 -10.68 -20.77
N ALA A 53 -36.42 -11.78 -20.88
CA ALA A 53 -37.82 -11.75 -21.32
C ALA A 53 -38.74 -10.99 -20.35
N GLN A 54 -38.39 -10.96 -19.05
CA GLN A 54 -39.07 -10.19 -18.01
C GLN A 54 -38.60 -8.73 -17.94
N GLY A 55 -37.62 -8.32 -18.74
CA GLY A 55 -37.05 -6.98 -18.71
C GLY A 55 -36.10 -6.73 -17.53
N GLN A 56 -35.65 -7.78 -16.85
CA GLN A 56 -34.68 -7.68 -15.76
C GLN A 56 -33.27 -7.48 -16.32
N THR A 57 -32.50 -6.56 -15.73
CA THR A 57 -31.08 -6.37 -16.07
C THR A 57 -30.27 -7.57 -15.59
N VAL A 58 -29.39 -8.10 -16.43
CA VAL A 58 -28.56 -9.26 -16.12
C VAL A 58 -27.07 -8.92 -16.22
N TYR A 59 -26.33 -9.28 -15.17
CA TYR A 59 -24.87 -9.17 -15.10
C TYR A 59 -24.22 -10.54 -14.97
N LEU A 60 -23.08 -10.71 -15.61
CA LEU A 60 -22.27 -11.91 -15.55
C LEU A 60 -21.03 -11.68 -14.68
N ALA A 61 -20.83 -12.55 -13.69
CA ALA A 61 -19.55 -12.68 -12.99
C ALA A 61 -18.70 -13.85 -13.53
N ARG A 62 -19.15 -14.50 -14.60
CA ARG A 62 -18.49 -15.63 -15.28
C ARG A 62 -18.73 -15.57 -16.78
N PHE A 63 -17.87 -16.25 -17.55
CA PHE A 63 -18.13 -16.47 -18.97
C PHE A 63 -19.26 -17.48 -19.17
N ILE A 64 -20.14 -17.17 -20.12
CA ILE A 64 -21.15 -18.07 -20.69
C ILE A 64 -20.90 -18.04 -22.20
N PRO A 65 -20.49 -19.16 -22.82
CA PRO A 65 -20.23 -19.22 -24.26
C PRO A 65 -21.45 -18.86 -25.11
N GLY A 66 -21.29 -18.52 -26.38
CA GLY A 66 -22.40 -18.41 -27.34
C GLY A 66 -23.47 -17.37 -26.97
N LEU A 67 -23.11 -16.33 -26.23
CA LEU A 67 -23.96 -15.15 -26.04
C LEU A 67 -23.67 -14.10 -27.11
N GLU A 68 -22.46 -14.14 -27.66
CA GLU A 68 -21.99 -13.35 -28.76
C GLU A 68 -22.92 -13.53 -29.99
N GLY A 69 -23.29 -12.41 -30.62
CA GLY A 69 -24.24 -12.38 -31.75
C GLY A 69 -25.72 -12.32 -31.36
N ALA A 70 -26.14 -12.95 -30.26
CA ALA A 70 -27.49 -12.81 -29.73
C ALA A 70 -27.65 -11.51 -28.93
N TYR A 71 -26.70 -11.22 -28.06
CA TYR A 71 -26.75 -10.08 -27.13
C TYR A 71 -25.61 -9.07 -27.39
N HIS A 72 -25.74 -7.92 -26.75
CA HIS A 72 -24.74 -6.87 -26.64
C HIS A 72 -24.10 -6.98 -25.25
N LEU A 73 -22.76 -7.08 -25.20
CA LEU A 73 -22.02 -7.24 -23.96
C LEU A 73 -21.19 -6.00 -23.65
N ARG A 74 -21.22 -5.55 -22.40
CA ARG A 74 -20.46 -4.37 -21.95
C ARG A 74 -20.01 -4.49 -20.50
N SER A 75 -18.82 -4.00 -20.20
CA SER A 75 -18.30 -3.94 -18.84
C SER A 75 -19.11 -2.98 -17.97
N VAL A 76 -19.41 -3.39 -16.73
CA VAL A 76 -19.93 -2.57 -15.64
C VAL A 76 -19.13 -2.90 -14.38
N GLY A 77 -18.09 -2.09 -14.10
CA GLY A 77 -17.08 -2.43 -13.08
C GLY A 77 -16.43 -3.78 -13.39
N PRO A 78 -16.41 -4.76 -12.45
CA PRO A 78 -15.87 -6.10 -12.66
C PRO A 78 -16.85 -7.10 -13.28
N LEU A 79 -18.07 -6.67 -13.62
CA LEU A 79 -19.13 -7.51 -14.19
C LEU A 79 -19.35 -7.18 -15.66
N THR A 80 -20.01 -8.09 -16.38
CA THR A 80 -20.42 -7.85 -17.78
C THR A 80 -21.93 -7.84 -17.87
N GLU A 81 -22.52 -6.72 -18.28
CA GLU A 81 -23.95 -6.64 -18.57
C GLU A 81 -24.27 -7.40 -19.87
N VAL A 82 -25.38 -8.14 -19.87
CA VAL A 82 -25.96 -8.76 -21.06
C VAL A 82 -27.22 -8.00 -21.44
N SER A 83 -27.23 -7.39 -22.61
CA SER A 83 -28.37 -6.56 -23.07
C SER A 83 -28.88 -7.00 -24.44
N PRO A 84 -30.22 -6.99 -24.66
CA PRO A 84 -30.79 -7.15 -26.00
C PRO A 84 -30.65 -5.88 -26.85
N LEU A 85 -30.38 -4.73 -26.24
CA LEU A 85 -30.25 -3.43 -26.90
C LEU A 85 -28.79 -2.94 -26.94
N PRO A 86 -28.33 -2.38 -28.07
CA PRO A 86 -26.99 -1.80 -28.18
C PRO A 86 -26.88 -0.53 -27.32
N GLN A 87 -25.66 -0.22 -26.87
CA GLN A 87 -25.32 1.12 -26.42
C GLN A 87 -24.92 1.93 -27.64
N THR A 88 -25.52 3.11 -27.83
CA THR A 88 -25.31 3.95 -29.02
C THR A 88 -24.81 5.35 -28.69
N SER A 89 -24.63 5.65 -27.41
CA SER A 89 -24.11 6.93 -26.92
C SER A 89 -23.06 6.72 -25.85
N LEU A 90 -22.07 7.62 -25.84
CA LEU A 90 -21.08 7.69 -24.79
C LEU A 90 -21.71 8.22 -23.49
N PRO A 91 -21.30 7.71 -22.32
CA PRO A 91 -21.66 8.33 -21.06
C PRO A 91 -21.19 9.79 -20.99
N PRO A 92 -21.93 10.69 -20.34
CA PRO A 92 -21.52 12.09 -20.21
C PRO A 92 -20.19 12.30 -19.48
N THR A 93 -19.77 11.32 -18.67
CA THR A 93 -18.50 11.27 -17.94
C THR A 93 -17.31 10.89 -18.81
N ALA A 94 -17.55 10.35 -20.00
CA ALA A 94 -16.48 9.87 -20.87
C ALA A 94 -15.72 11.01 -21.51
N VAL A 95 -14.39 10.96 -21.41
CA VAL A 95 -13.50 11.84 -22.16
C VAL A 95 -13.46 11.35 -23.60
N SER A 96 -13.73 12.24 -24.57
CA SER A 96 -13.74 11.86 -25.98
C SER A 96 -12.34 11.52 -26.49
N SER A 97 -12.27 10.51 -27.35
CA SER A 97 -11.07 10.09 -28.08
C SER A 97 -11.38 9.96 -29.57
N ARG A 98 -10.32 9.99 -30.39
CA ARG A 98 -10.42 9.84 -31.86
C ARG A 98 -9.39 8.84 -32.40
N LEU A 99 -8.87 7.96 -31.54
CA LEU A 99 -7.90 6.95 -31.96
C LEU A 99 -8.59 5.93 -32.87
N THR A 100 -7.89 5.55 -33.94
CA THR A 100 -8.41 4.63 -34.97
C THR A 100 -7.41 3.50 -35.20
N PHE A 101 -7.93 2.28 -35.30
CA PHE A 101 -7.18 1.03 -35.44
C PHE A 101 -7.77 0.22 -36.60
N GLY A 102 -7.54 0.68 -37.84
CA GLY A 102 -8.20 0.12 -39.01
C GLY A 102 -9.72 0.33 -38.94
N GLY A 103 -10.48 -0.77 -38.87
CA GLY A 103 -11.95 -0.75 -38.81
C GLY A 103 -12.54 -0.52 -37.41
N VAL A 104 -11.73 -0.22 -36.41
CA VAL A 104 -12.16 0.01 -35.01
C VAL A 104 -11.74 1.40 -34.55
N GLN A 105 -12.63 2.10 -33.86
CA GLN A 105 -12.36 3.39 -33.22
C GLN A 105 -12.49 3.31 -31.70
N LEU A 106 -11.62 4.03 -31.00
CA LEU A 106 -11.81 4.36 -29.59
C LEU A 106 -12.50 5.72 -29.52
N LEU A 107 -13.78 5.71 -29.17
CA LEU A 107 -14.62 6.91 -29.12
C LEU A 107 -14.40 7.73 -27.85
N GLY A 108 -13.99 7.08 -26.77
CA GLY A 108 -13.73 7.73 -25.51
C GLY A 108 -13.17 6.79 -24.46
N TYR A 109 -12.87 7.37 -23.29
CA TYR A 109 -12.36 6.63 -22.15
C TYR A 109 -12.76 7.32 -20.84
N GLU A 110 -12.70 6.55 -19.75
CA GLU A 110 -12.73 7.04 -18.38
C GLU A 110 -11.57 6.41 -17.63
N VAL A 111 -10.93 7.21 -16.79
CA VAL A 111 -9.93 6.73 -15.84
C VAL A 111 -10.48 7.05 -14.48
N ALA A 112 -10.75 6.03 -13.67
CA ALA A 112 -11.19 6.25 -12.31
C ALA A 112 -10.10 7.03 -11.56
N PRO A 113 -10.45 8.07 -10.77
CA PRO A 113 -9.47 8.71 -9.91
C PRO A 113 -8.82 7.65 -9.03
N SER A 114 -7.52 7.80 -8.73
CA SER A 114 -6.90 6.93 -7.72
C SER A 114 -7.65 7.15 -6.42
N ALA A 115 -8.54 6.22 -6.05
CA ALA A 115 -9.21 6.28 -4.78
C ALA A 115 -8.12 6.29 -3.71
N ALA A 116 -8.21 7.25 -2.78
CA ALA A 116 -7.35 7.29 -1.63
C ALA A 116 -7.38 5.94 -0.92
N GLU A 117 -6.19 5.50 -0.50
CA GLU A 117 -5.90 4.51 0.55
C GLU A 117 -5.55 3.05 0.17
N ALA A 118 -5.84 2.47 -1.00
CA ALA A 118 -5.51 1.02 -1.18
C ALA A 118 -5.29 0.44 -2.58
N ASP A 119 -5.32 1.19 -3.68
CA ASP A 119 -5.29 0.56 -5.00
C ASP A 119 -3.89 0.52 -5.66
N PHE A 120 -3.38 -0.70 -5.87
CA PHE A 120 -2.23 -0.99 -6.74
C PHE A 120 -2.58 -0.89 -8.24
N HIS A 121 -3.83 -0.58 -8.58
CA HIS A 121 -4.32 -0.55 -9.96
C HIS A 121 -5.09 0.73 -10.27
N THR A 122 -5.10 1.14 -11.52
CA THR A 122 -6.02 2.14 -12.07
C THR A 122 -7.12 1.44 -12.85
N ALA A 123 -8.38 1.71 -12.54
CA ALA A 123 -9.49 1.27 -13.38
C ALA A 123 -9.60 2.18 -14.62
N VAL A 124 -9.52 1.57 -15.79
CA VAL A 124 -9.62 2.23 -17.10
C VAL A 124 -10.81 1.64 -17.82
N THR A 125 -11.76 2.49 -18.23
CA THR A 125 -12.89 2.11 -19.07
C THR A 125 -12.69 2.70 -20.46
N LEU A 126 -12.82 1.88 -21.49
CA LEU A 126 -12.62 2.23 -22.90
C LEU A 126 -13.92 2.01 -23.66
N TYR A 127 -14.27 2.97 -24.51
CA TYR A 127 -15.50 2.92 -25.31
C TYR A 127 -15.13 2.76 -26.78
N TRP A 128 -15.41 1.58 -27.31
CA TRP A 128 -15.01 1.19 -28.66
C TRP A 128 -16.21 1.13 -29.61
N GLN A 129 -15.97 1.35 -30.89
CA GLN A 129 -16.96 1.11 -31.94
C GLN A 129 -16.28 0.57 -33.20
N ALA A 130 -16.90 -0.41 -33.85
CA ALA A 130 -16.46 -0.86 -35.17
C ALA A 130 -17.10 0.04 -36.25
N THR A 131 -16.28 0.57 -37.15
CA THR A 131 -16.75 1.35 -38.31
C THR A 131 -17.14 0.46 -39.49
N GLN A 132 -16.79 -0.82 -39.43
CA GLN A 132 -17.13 -1.86 -40.40
C GLN A 132 -17.08 -3.23 -39.71
N PRO A 133 -17.75 -4.27 -40.26
CA PRO A 133 -17.66 -5.62 -39.72
C PRO A 133 -16.21 -6.10 -39.58
N ILE A 134 -15.84 -6.58 -38.39
CA ILE A 134 -14.50 -7.10 -38.12
C ILE A 134 -14.50 -8.61 -38.36
N THR A 135 -13.70 -9.06 -39.33
CA THR A 135 -13.60 -10.49 -39.68
C THR A 135 -12.32 -11.15 -39.16
N THR A 136 -11.34 -10.35 -38.75
CA THR A 136 -10.10 -10.83 -38.15
C THR A 136 -10.24 -10.93 -36.63
N PRO A 137 -9.71 -11.99 -36.00
CA PRO A 137 -9.71 -12.07 -34.54
C PRO A 137 -8.74 -11.02 -34.00
N LEU A 138 -9.28 -9.94 -33.44
CA LEU A 138 -8.51 -8.91 -32.76
C LEU A 138 -8.57 -9.10 -31.24
N LYS A 139 -7.53 -8.63 -30.57
CA LYS A 139 -7.41 -8.53 -29.12
C LYS A 139 -6.99 -7.10 -28.75
N VAL A 140 -7.45 -6.66 -27.59
CA VAL A 140 -7.00 -5.41 -26.96
C VAL A 140 -5.75 -5.69 -26.14
N TYR A 141 -4.74 -4.88 -26.34
CA TYR A 141 -3.52 -4.84 -25.54
C TYR A 141 -3.45 -3.48 -24.85
N LEU A 142 -3.26 -3.48 -23.52
CA LEU A 142 -3.17 -2.27 -22.71
C LEU A 142 -1.87 -2.23 -21.94
N ARG A 143 -1.27 -1.05 -21.81
CA ARG A 143 -0.08 -0.84 -20.96
C ARG A 143 0.02 0.60 -20.49
N TRP A 144 0.88 0.81 -19.51
CA TRP A 144 1.55 2.10 -19.35
C TRP A 144 2.70 2.21 -20.35
N ALA A 145 2.94 3.40 -20.91
CA ALA A 145 4.03 3.61 -21.84
C ALA A 145 5.36 3.12 -21.26
N GLY A 146 6.10 2.35 -22.07
CA GLY A 146 7.36 1.73 -21.66
C GLY A 146 7.24 0.45 -20.82
N GLN A 147 6.03 0.02 -20.43
CA GLN A 147 5.81 -1.23 -19.69
C GLN A 147 5.41 -2.40 -20.60
N THR A 148 5.42 -3.61 -20.05
CA THR A 148 4.83 -4.77 -20.70
C THR A 148 3.30 -4.67 -20.74
N PRO A 149 2.63 -5.25 -21.74
CA PRO A 149 1.17 -5.34 -21.78
C PRO A 149 0.60 -6.01 -20.53
N LEU A 150 -0.59 -5.57 -20.10
CA LEU A 150 -1.37 -6.17 -19.03
C LEU A 150 -1.60 -7.68 -19.25
N ASP A 151 -1.89 -8.04 -20.49
CA ASP A 151 -1.99 -9.43 -20.95
C ASP A 151 -1.15 -9.59 -22.22
N PRO A 152 -0.08 -10.43 -22.21
CA PRO A 152 0.77 -10.63 -23.37
C PRO A 152 0.07 -11.36 -24.53
N THR A 153 -1.06 -12.02 -24.27
CA THR A 153 -1.89 -12.69 -25.28
C THR A 153 -3.02 -11.82 -25.79
N GLY A 154 -3.29 -10.70 -25.10
CA GLY A 154 -4.37 -9.77 -25.39
C GLY A 154 -5.75 -10.30 -24.99
N ARG A 155 -6.67 -9.38 -24.71
CA ARG A 155 -8.01 -9.69 -24.18
C ARG A 155 -9.11 -9.32 -25.16
N HIS A 156 -10.23 -10.04 -25.11
CA HIS A 156 -11.47 -9.54 -25.68
C HIS A 156 -12.02 -8.41 -24.80
N PRO A 157 -12.72 -7.45 -25.42
CA PRO A 157 -13.53 -6.48 -24.71
C PRO A 157 -14.59 -7.12 -23.80
N ALA A 158 -15.08 -6.35 -22.83
CA ALA A 158 -16.11 -6.77 -21.86
C ALA A 158 -15.67 -7.96 -20.99
N HIS A 159 -14.49 -7.84 -20.34
CA HIS A 159 -13.87 -8.85 -19.47
C HIS A 159 -13.47 -10.16 -20.15
N ASP A 160 -12.95 -10.06 -21.38
CA ASP A 160 -12.59 -11.21 -22.23
C ASP A 160 -13.80 -12.01 -22.75
N TYR A 161 -15.02 -11.45 -22.68
CA TYR A 161 -16.25 -12.15 -23.08
C TYR A 161 -16.78 -11.76 -24.45
N TYR A 162 -16.34 -10.63 -25.04
CA TYR A 162 -16.94 -10.12 -26.27
C TYR A 162 -15.94 -9.92 -27.42
N PRO A 163 -15.76 -10.94 -28.29
CA PRO A 163 -14.81 -10.84 -29.40
C PRO A 163 -15.26 -9.83 -30.46
N PHE A 164 -14.29 -9.13 -31.07
CA PHE A 164 -14.55 -8.14 -32.13
C PHE A 164 -15.35 -8.69 -33.30
N THR A 165 -15.19 -9.98 -33.63
CA THR A 165 -15.92 -10.65 -34.72
C THR A 165 -17.42 -10.79 -34.45
N ALA A 166 -17.88 -10.55 -33.22
CA ALA A 166 -19.27 -10.60 -32.82
C ALA A 166 -19.90 -9.23 -32.59
N TRP A 167 -19.16 -8.16 -32.87
CA TRP A 167 -19.70 -6.80 -32.76
C TRP A 167 -20.69 -6.53 -33.88
N LYS A 168 -21.81 -5.89 -33.53
CA LYS A 168 -22.90 -5.49 -34.41
C LYS A 168 -22.69 -4.03 -34.83
N GLY A 169 -23.20 -3.67 -36.02
CA GLY A 169 -23.04 -2.33 -36.58
C GLY A 169 -23.52 -1.22 -35.63
N ASP A 170 -22.70 -0.19 -35.48
CA ASP A 170 -22.92 1.05 -34.71
C ASP A 170 -23.05 0.91 -33.18
N GLU A 171 -22.79 -0.26 -32.59
CA GLU A 171 -22.76 -0.39 -31.13
C GLU A 171 -21.47 0.20 -30.53
N ILE A 172 -21.59 0.73 -29.32
CA ILE A 172 -20.48 1.09 -28.45
C ILE A 172 -20.25 -0.06 -27.47
N VAL A 173 -19.06 -0.64 -27.52
CA VAL A 173 -18.63 -1.69 -26.59
C VAL A 173 -17.79 -1.05 -25.49
N THR A 174 -18.31 -1.11 -24.27
CA THR A 174 -17.63 -0.63 -23.06
C THR A 174 -16.73 -1.74 -22.52
N ASP A 175 -15.46 -1.43 -22.34
CA ASP A 175 -14.42 -2.36 -21.89
C ASP A 175 -13.66 -1.81 -20.68
N THR A 176 -13.81 -2.43 -19.52
CA THR A 176 -13.12 -2.01 -18.29
C THR A 176 -11.92 -2.91 -17.99
N ALA A 177 -10.79 -2.31 -17.65
CA ALA A 177 -9.54 -2.97 -17.28
C ALA A 177 -8.99 -2.40 -15.98
N LEU A 178 -8.39 -3.26 -15.15
CA LEU A 178 -7.59 -2.84 -14.01
C LEU A 178 -6.11 -2.89 -14.43
N LEU A 179 -5.49 -1.74 -14.62
CA LEU A 179 -4.07 -1.66 -14.96
C LEU A 179 -3.24 -1.52 -13.68
N PRO A 180 -2.29 -2.42 -13.40
CA PRO A 180 -1.38 -2.26 -12.27
C PRO A 180 -0.55 -1.00 -12.46
N HIS A 181 -0.35 -0.22 -11.41
CA HIS A 181 0.45 1.00 -11.49
C HIS A 181 1.89 0.70 -11.94
N PRO A 182 2.50 1.56 -12.79
CA PRO A 182 3.87 1.34 -13.25
C PRO A 182 4.85 1.41 -12.08
N TYR A 183 5.96 0.68 -12.20
CA TYR A 183 7.05 0.71 -11.23
C TYR A 183 8.37 1.12 -11.90
N PRO A 184 9.13 2.10 -11.34
CA PRO A 184 8.72 3.01 -10.26
C PRO A 184 7.49 3.83 -10.69
N ARG A 185 6.66 4.27 -9.73
CA ARG A 185 5.41 5.00 -10.04
C ARG A 185 5.79 6.44 -10.39
N PRO A 186 5.63 6.89 -11.64
CA PRO A 186 5.83 8.29 -11.99
C PRO A 186 4.65 9.11 -11.47
N ALA A 187 4.83 10.43 -11.35
CA ALA A 187 3.71 11.34 -11.08
C ALA A 187 2.62 11.24 -12.16
N THR A 188 3.03 11.02 -13.41
CA THR A 188 2.13 10.85 -14.55
C THR A 188 2.59 9.70 -15.42
N ALA A 189 1.68 8.89 -15.95
CA ALA A 189 1.98 7.84 -16.93
C ALA A 189 1.03 7.87 -18.12
N ASP A 190 1.58 7.67 -19.32
CA ASP A 190 0.78 7.56 -20.53
C ASP A 190 0.10 6.18 -20.60
N LEU A 191 -1.22 6.17 -20.64
CA LEU A 191 -2.01 4.99 -20.97
C LEU A 191 -1.90 4.73 -22.47
N GLN A 192 -1.44 3.54 -22.86
CA GLN A 192 -1.32 3.13 -24.25
C GLN A 192 -2.18 1.90 -24.55
N VAL A 193 -2.73 1.87 -25.76
CA VAL A 193 -3.51 0.76 -26.27
C VAL A 193 -3.02 0.35 -27.67
N ALA A 194 -3.10 -0.94 -27.97
CA ALA A 194 -2.89 -1.50 -29.29
C ALA A 194 -3.98 -2.53 -29.58
N LEU A 195 -4.37 -2.64 -30.85
CA LEU A 195 -5.22 -3.74 -31.36
C LEU A 195 -4.40 -4.58 -32.32
N ALA A 196 -4.37 -5.90 -32.09
CA ALA A 196 -3.65 -6.83 -32.95
C ALA A 196 -4.26 -8.24 -32.86
N PRO A 197 -3.91 -9.16 -33.78
CA PRO A 197 -4.27 -10.57 -33.64
C PRO A 197 -3.81 -11.19 -32.32
N PRO A 198 -4.46 -12.26 -31.83
CA PRO A 198 -4.02 -12.95 -30.62
C PRO A 198 -2.58 -13.47 -30.79
N PHE A 199 -1.84 -13.51 -29.69
CA PHE A 199 -0.42 -13.92 -29.65
C PHE A 199 0.53 -13.07 -30.50
N THR A 200 0.16 -11.83 -30.85
CA THR A 200 1.07 -10.90 -31.53
C THR A 200 2.28 -10.60 -30.63
N PRO A 201 3.53 -10.75 -31.12
CA PRO A 201 4.73 -10.42 -30.36
C PRO A 201 4.74 -8.95 -29.88
N PRO A 202 5.24 -8.65 -28.66
CA PRO A 202 5.19 -7.29 -28.11
C PRO A 202 5.87 -6.21 -28.96
N ASP A 203 6.90 -6.56 -29.72
CA ASP A 203 7.64 -5.69 -30.64
C ASP A 203 6.90 -5.40 -31.95
N ALA A 204 5.91 -6.24 -32.31
CA ALA A 204 5.03 -6.03 -33.45
C ALA A 204 3.76 -5.23 -33.11
N LEU A 205 3.51 -4.94 -31.82
CA LEU A 205 2.36 -4.14 -31.39
C LEU A 205 2.55 -2.66 -31.71
N VAL A 206 1.61 -2.08 -32.45
CA VAL A 206 1.58 -0.64 -32.76
C VAL A 206 0.76 0.09 -31.69
N TRP A 207 1.46 0.73 -30.76
CA TRP A 207 0.86 1.43 -29.62
C TRP A 207 0.40 2.84 -29.98
N GLN A 208 -0.78 3.21 -29.49
CA GLN A 208 -1.27 4.59 -29.50
C GLN A 208 -1.53 5.05 -28.05
N THR A 209 -1.11 6.27 -27.73
CA THR A 209 -1.37 6.88 -26.41
C THR A 209 -2.81 7.38 -26.35
N VAL A 210 -3.56 6.90 -25.36
CA VAL A 210 -4.94 7.29 -25.06
C VAL A 210 -4.95 8.63 -24.32
N THR A 211 -4.19 8.72 -23.23
CA THR A 211 -4.07 9.92 -22.40
C THR A 211 -2.90 9.82 -21.43
N ALA A 212 -2.46 10.95 -20.90
CA ALA A 212 -1.60 10.99 -19.72
C ALA A 212 -2.49 10.91 -18.46
N VAL A 213 -2.19 9.97 -17.58
CA VAL A 213 -2.92 9.76 -16.31
C VAL A 213 -2.09 10.29 -15.17
N ASP A 214 -2.69 11.15 -14.35
CA ASP A 214 -2.12 11.56 -13.07
C ASP A 214 -2.19 10.40 -12.07
N LEU A 215 -1.02 10.00 -11.58
CA LEU A 215 -0.83 8.95 -10.60
C LEU A 215 -0.28 9.52 -9.27
N ALA A 216 -0.13 10.85 -9.16
CA ALA A 216 0.25 11.56 -7.95
C ALA A 216 -0.98 11.70 -7.05
N GLY A 217 -1.11 10.82 -6.05
CA GLY A 217 -2.38 10.75 -5.30
C GLY A 217 -2.41 9.90 -4.04
N VAL A 218 -1.28 9.63 -3.38
CA VAL A 218 -1.29 9.22 -1.96
C VAL A 218 -0.12 9.92 -1.26
N THR A 219 -0.40 11.05 -0.63
CA THR A 219 0.48 11.72 0.33
C THR A 219 0.28 11.10 1.71
N ASP A 220 1.40 10.72 2.33
CA ASP A 220 1.68 10.51 3.77
C ASP A 220 0.52 10.26 4.75
N GLU A 221 0.39 9.01 5.22
CA GLU A 221 -0.02 8.70 6.61
C GLU A 221 0.47 7.28 7.03
N PRO A 222 0.55 6.96 8.34
CA PRO A 222 1.47 5.96 8.90
C PRO A 222 1.02 4.51 8.68
N ILE A 223 1.86 3.57 9.11
CA ILE A 223 1.70 2.11 8.99
C ILE A 223 0.27 1.63 9.29
N TYR A 224 -0.50 1.35 8.24
CA TYR A 224 -1.68 0.50 8.30
C TYR A 224 -1.25 -0.92 7.91
N ASP A 225 -1.62 -1.91 8.71
CA ASP A 225 -1.46 -3.34 8.42
C ASP A 225 -1.90 -3.60 6.97
N THR A 226 -0.94 -3.79 6.06
CA THR A 226 -1.27 -3.85 4.64
C THR A 226 -1.84 -5.23 4.38
N ALA A 227 -3.07 -5.29 3.87
CA ALA A 227 -3.70 -6.56 3.48
C ALA A 227 -2.91 -7.18 2.32
N VAL A 228 -1.93 -8.00 2.65
CA VAL A 228 -1.07 -8.70 1.71
C VAL A 228 -1.54 -10.13 1.61
N ARG A 229 -2.09 -10.50 0.46
CA ARG A 229 -2.60 -11.84 0.20
C ARG A 229 -1.64 -12.58 -0.72
N GLN A 230 -0.77 -13.40 -0.14
CA GLN A 230 0.29 -14.11 -0.86
C GLN A 230 0.40 -15.55 -0.37
N ARG A 231 0.52 -16.48 -1.31
CA ARG A 231 0.68 -17.91 -1.01
C ARG A 231 2.05 -18.38 -1.42
N PHE A 232 2.74 -19.08 -0.53
CA PHE A 232 3.99 -19.79 -0.75
C PHE A 232 3.73 -21.29 -0.55
N GLY A 233 3.81 -22.09 -1.61
CA GLY A 233 3.48 -23.53 -1.51
C GLY A 233 2.04 -23.83 -1.03
N PRO A 234 1.75 -25.05 -0.54
CA PRO A 234 0.39 -25.44 -0.13
C PRO A 234 -0.03 -24.87 1.24
N GLU A 235 0.90 -24.74 2.19
CA GLU A 235 0.60 -24.47 3.60
C GLU A 235 1.13 -23.14 4.14
N THR A 236 1.92 -22.38 3.37
CA THR A 236 2.46 -21.07 3.82
C THR A 236 1.69 -19.93 3.17
N TRP A 237 1.16 -19.06 4.02
CA TRP A 237 0.36 -17.91 3.61
C TRP A 237 0.79 -16.67 4.38
N VAL A 238 0.98 -15.57 3.65
CA VAL A 238 1.03 -14.23 4.23
C VAL A 238 -0.33 -13.59 3.96
N THR A 239 -0.95 -13.10 5.02
CA THR A 239 -2.26 -12.44 5.02
C THR A 239 -2.16 -10.95 5.31
N SER A 240 -1.11 -10.52 6.00
CA SER A 240 -0.79 -9.11 6.15
C SER A 240 0.70 -8.87 6.42
N ALA A 241 1.13 -7.63 6.18
CA ALA A 241 2.47 -7.17 6.54
C ALA A 241 2.37 -5.79 7.20
N ALA A 242 2.99 -5.64 8.37
CA ALA A 242 3.16 -4.35 9.03
C ALA A 242 4.60 -3.86 8.78
N MET A 243 4.72 -2.69 8.15
CA MET A 243 5.99 -2.08 7.75
C MET A 243 5.96 -0.56 7.96
N PRO A 244 7.05 0.07 8.43
CA PRO A 244 7.14 1.53 8.57
C PRO A 244 6.87 2.30 7.29
N ALA A 245 6.19 3.45 7.40
CA ALA A 245 5.96 4.34 6.26
C ALA A 245 7.30 4.93 5.74
N GLN A 246 8.21 5.22 6.67
CA GLN A 246 9.56 5.69 6.40
C GLN A 246 10.54 4.93 7.30
N MET A 247 11.76 4.72 6.80
CA MET A 247 12.77 3.89 7.45
C MET A 247 14.14 4.52 7.27
N ARG A 248 14.97 4.48 8.31
CA ARG A 248 16.36 4.92 8.19
C ARG A 248 17.17 3.93 7.34
N PRO A 249 18.24 4.38 6.67
CA PRO A 249 19.18 3.44 6.05
C PRO A 249 19.80 2.55 7.14
N LEU A 250 19.56 1.24 7.04
CA LEU A 250 20.11 0.23 7.94
C LEU A 250 21.57 -0.06 7.62
N ALA A 251 22.35 -0.49 8.63
CA ALA A 251 23.68 -1.01 8.38
C ALA A 251 23.62 -2.31 7.55
N GLU A 252 24.69 -2.61 6.81
CA GLU A 252 24.74 -3.83 6.00
C GLU A 252 24.56 -5.08 6.88
N GLY A 253 23.50 -5.85 6.62
CA GLY A 253 23.20 -7.09 7.34
C GLY A 253 22.17 -6.96 8.46
N GLU A 254 21.71 -5.75 8.81
CA GLU A 254 20.62 -5.59 9.77
C GLU A 254 19.25 -6.04 9.21
N PRO A 255 18.41 -6.70 10.02
CA PRO A 255 17.10 -7.16 9.59
C PRO A 255 16.13 -5.98 9.38
N TRP A 256 15.29 -6.08 8.35
CA TRP A 256 14.24 -5.10 8.09
C TRP A 256 13.09 -5.29 9.10
N PRO A 257 12.61 -4.23 9.78
CA PRO A 257 11.55 -4.28 10.81
C PRO A 257 10.17 -4.48 10.17
N VAL A 258 9.95 -5.66 9.58
CA VAL A 258 8.73 -6.02 8.85
C VAL A 258 8.09 -7.21 9.54
N ARG A 259 6.89 -7.02 10.07
CA ARG A 259 6.13 -8.11 10.71
C ARG A 259 5.19 -8.72 9.69
N LEU A 260 5.30 -10.04 9.53
CA LEU A 260 4.44 -10.81 8.64
C LEU A 260 3.41 -11.58 9.46
N SER A 261 2.15 -11.49 9.05
CA SER A 261 1.06 -12.28 9.64
C SER A 261 0.53 -13.28 8.63
N GLY A 262 0.19 -14.48 9.08
CA GLY A 262 -0.42 -15.52 8.27
C GLY A 262 -0.14 -16.94 8.78
N GLN A 263 -0.36 -17.96 7.93
CA GLN A 263 -0.17 -19.36 8.30
C GLN A 263 1.24 -19.83 7.91
N ASN A 264 1.96 -20.47 8.84
CA ASN A 264 3.28 -21.08 8.62
C ASN A 264 4.33 -20.13 8.01
N VAL A 265 4.37 -18.86 8.44
CA VAL A 265 5.24 -17.80 7.90
C VAL A 265 6.72 -17.89 8.32
N ALA A 266 7.10 -18.85 9.17
CA ALA A 266 8.44 -18.95 9.77
C ALA A 266 9.59 -19.21 8.77
N GLU A 267 9.28 -19.64 7.54
CA GLU A 267 10.29 -19.99 6.52
C GLU A 267 10.58 -18.86 5.52
N LEU A 268 10.00 -17.68 5.73
CA LEU A 268 10.08 -16.54 4.82
C LEU A 268 11.20 -15.59 5.23
N THR A 269 11.80 -14.91 4.26
CA THR A 269 12.80 -13.87 4.50
C THR A 269 12.41 -12.59 3.77
N VAL A 270 12.50 -11.46 4.45
CA VAL A 270 12.27 -10.14 3.86
C VAL A 270 13.59 -9.57 3.37
N ARG A 271 13.60 -9.07 2.13
CA ARG A 271 14.73 -8.36 1.54
C ARG A 271 14.29 -6.99 1.06
N GLY A 272 15.07 -5.96 1.39
CA GLY A 272 14.94 -4.64 0.81
C GLY A 272 15.99 -4.40 -0.27
N THR A 273 15.57 -3.81 -1.39
CA THR A 273 16.49 -3.24 -2.39
C THR A 273 16.29 -1.74 -2.42
N ALA A 274 17.30 -0.98 -2.01
CA ALA A 274 17.27 0.48 -2.03
C ALA A 274 17.51 1.02 -3.45
N VAL A 275 16.71 1.98 -3.86
CA VAL A 275 16.83 2.74 -5.11
C VAL A 275 16.53 4.20 -4.80
N GLY A 276 17.57 5.03 -4.74
CA GLY A 276 17.45 6.42 -4.28
C GLY A 276 16.96 6.47 -2.83
N GLU A 277 15.94 7.30 -2.58
CA GLU A 277 15.30 7.50 -1.26
C GLU A 277 14.14 6.51 -1.01
N THR A 278 14.11 5.36 -1.68
CA THR A 278 13.06 4.35 -1.49
C THR A 278 13.63 2.95 -1.45
N ALA A 279 13.07 2.09 -0.62
CA ALA A 279 13.33 0.65 -0.66
C ALA A 279 12.07 -0.12 -1.06
N VAL A 280 12.26 -1.16 -1.88
CA VAL A 280 11.21 -2.15 -2.14
C VAL A 280 11.44 -3.35 -1.26
N LEU A 281 10.44 -3.66 -0.45
CA LEU A 281 10.45 -4.85 0.38
C LEU A 281 9.85 -6.02 -0.39
N THR A 282 10.59 -7.11 -0.44
CA THR A 282 10.18 -8.35 -1.08
C THR A 282 10.25 -9.49 -0.08
N VAL A 283 9.20 -10.29 0.03
CA VAL A 283 9.23 -11.54 0.80
C VAL A 283 9.61 -12.69 -0.11
N GLN A 284 10.57 -13.50 0.34
CA GLN A 284 11.10 -14.64 -0.40
C GLN A 284 10.90 -15.94 0.38
N GLY A 285 10.49 -16.99 -0.32
CA GLY A 285 10.45 -18.35 0.24
C GLY A 285 11.79 -19.05 0.04
N ARG A 286 12.33 -19.70 1.07
CA ARG A 286 13.61 -20.43 0.98
C ARG A 286 13.60 -21.57 -0.05
N GLN A 287 12.46 -22.24 -0.23
CA GLN A 287 12.28 -23.35 -1.18
C GLN A 287 10.93 -23.31 -1.90
N ASN A 288 10.13 -22.28 -1.66
CA ASN A 288 8.72 -22.23 -2.08
C ASN A 288 8.52 -21.23 -3.20
N THR A 289 7.77 -21.62 -4.24
CA THR A 289 7.24 -20.70 -5.23
C THR A 289 6.00 -19.99 -4.70
N ALA A 290 5.81 -18.75 -5.13
CA ALA A 290 4.83 -17.81 -4.62
C ALA A 290 3.90 -17.33 -5.73
N VAL A 291 2.66 -17.00 -5.38
CA VAL A 291 1.72 -16.30 -6.27
C VAL A 291 1.25 -15.04 -5.54
N CYS A 292 1.59 -13.88 -6.09
CA CYS A 292 1.30 -12.58 -5.48
C CYS A 292 0.01 -12.01 -6.08
N GLY A 293 -0.86 -11.42 -5.25
CA GLY A 293 -2.09 -10.77 -5.75
C GLY A 293 -3.18 -11.74 -6.21
N TRP A 294 -3.25 -12.94 -5.62
CA TRP A 294 -4.17 -14.02 -6.03
C TRP A 294 -5.65 -13.64 -6.01
N SER A 295 -6.05 -12.64 -5.20
CA SER A 295 -7.41 -12.11 -5.20
C SER A 295 -7.72 -11.20 -6.39
N LEU A 296 -6.70 -10.63 -7.04
CA LEU A 296 -6.83 -9.65 -8.13
C LEU A 296 -6.49 -10.25 -9.50
N ASN A 297 -5.56 -11.21 -9.59
CA ASN A 297 -5.27 -11.94 -10.83
C ASN A 297 -4.86 -13.41 -10.55
N PRO A 298 -5.77 -14.39 -10.69
CA PRO A 298 -5.45 -15.80 -10.47
C PRO A 298 -4.53 -16.42 -11.54
N PHE A 299 -4.13 -15.67 -12.57
CA PHE A 299 -3.28 -16.13 -13.68
C PHE A 299 -1.83 -15.63 -13.60
N ALA A 300 -1.42 -14.96 -12.50
CA ALA A 300 -0.04 -14.50 -12.35
C ALA A 300 0.95 -15.69 -12.32
N PRO A 301 2.11 -15.60 -13.02
CA PRO A 301 3.10 -16.68 -13.03
C PRO A 301 3.71 -16.89 -11.63
N PRO A 302 4.03 -18.13 -11.25
CA PRO A 302 4.70 -18.40 -9.98
C PRO A 302 6.10 -17.77 -9.94
N THR A 303 6.40 -17.07 -8.86
CA THR A 303 7.70 -16.44 -8.61
C THR A 303 8.37 -17.09 -7.39
N THR A 304 9.58 -16.68 -7.01
CA THR A 304 10.20 -17.05 -5.72
C THR A 304 10.14 -15.90 -4.70
N ALA A 305 9.59 -14.76 -5.12
CA ALA A 305 9.67 -13.50 -4.41
C ALA A 305 8.42 -12.65 -4.72
N CYS A 306 7.77 -12.14 -3.68
CA CYS A 306 6.60 -11.28 -3.80
C CYS A 306 6.87 -9.89 -3.22
N PRO A 307 6.58 -8.79 -3.94
CA PRO A 307 6.67 -7.46 -3.38
C PRO A 307 5.64 -7.30 -2.25
N LEU A 308 6.08 -6.81 -1.09
CA LEU A 308 5.21 -6.45 0.04
C LEU A 308 4.75 -5.00 -0.07
N GLY A 309 5.66 -4.10 -0.46
CA GLY A 309 5.39 -2.68 -0.54
C GLY A 309 6.66 -1.86 -0.73
N LYS A 310 6.49 -0.53 -0.69
CA LYS A 310 7.58 0.44 -0.69
C LYS A 310 7.64 1.11 0.66
N ILE A 311 8.84 1.48 1.04
CA ILE A 311 9.14 2.30 2.21
C ILE A 311 9.99 3.48 1.74
N ALA A 312 9.74 4.66 2.27
CA ALA A 312 10.64 5.78 2.06
C ALA A 312 11.90 5.57 2.91
N ILE A 313 13.06 5.91 2.36
CA ILE A 313 14.32 5.99 3.09
C ILE A 313 14.63 7.45 3.32
N SER A 314 14.60 7.90 4.57
CA SER A 314 14.88 9.29 4.94
C SER A 314 15.94 9.36 6.04
N GLY A 315 16.53 10.54 6.25
CA GLY A 315 17.41 10.84 7.39
C GLY A 315 18.75 10.10 7.42
N VAL A 316 19.31 9.96 8.62
CA VAL A 316 20.69 9.47 8.84
C VAL A 316 20.66 8.10 9.55
N PRO A 317 21.58 7.16 9.21
CA PRO A 317 21.66 5.88 9.92
C PRO A 317 21.79 6.08 11.43
N ILE A 318 21.06 5.30 12.21
CA ILE A 318 21.20 5.29 13.67
C ILE A 318 22.53 4.60 13.99
N PRO A 319 23.49 5.27 14.65
CA PRO A 319 24.76 4.63 14.99
C PRO A 319 24.55 3.43 15.90
N ALA A 320 25.33 2.37 15.71
CA ALA A 320 25.24 1.16 16.53
C ALA A 320 25.41 1.49 18.02
N GLY A 321 24.47 1.04 18.85
CA GLY A 321 24.45 1.28 20.29
C GLY A 321 23.86 2.63 20.73
N ALA A 322 23.44 3.50 19.79
CA ALA A 322 22.70 4.71 20.13
C ALA A 322 21.27 4.39 20.58
N ILE A 323 20.68 5.26 21.42
CA ILE A 323 19.30 5.13 21.88
C ILE A 323 18.38 5.98 21.02
N ASN A 324 17.34 5.38 20.46
CA ASN A 324 16.42 6.03 19.54
C ASN A 324 15.22 6.62 20.27
N PHE A 325 15.03 7.94 20.19
CA PHE A 325 13.86 8.66 20.67
C PHE A 325 12.95 9.04 19.50
N GLY A 326 11.85 8.31 19.37
CA GLY A 326 10.75 8.57 18.45
C GLY A 326 11.16 8.74 16.98
N ASP A 327 12.19 8.00 16.53
CA ASP A 327 12.79 8.06 15.18
C ASP A 327 13.32 9.44 14.75
N GLN A 328 13.39 10.39 15.68
CA GLN A 328 13.74 11.79 15.41
C GLN A 328 15.10 12.16 16.00
N ILE A 329 15.45 11.62 17.17
CA ILE A 329 16.66 11.98 17.91
C ILE A 329 17.35 10.72 18.40
N ALA A 330 18.66 10.61 18.17
CA ALA A 330 19.50 9.56 18.75
C ALA A 330 20.35 10.11 19.89
N LEU A 331 20.38 9.41 21.03
CA LEU A 331 21.43 9.59 22.03
C LEU A 331 22.65 8.76 21.63
N LEU A 332 23.73 9.43 21.26
CA LEU A 332 24.99 8.81 20.91
C LEU A 332 25.82 8.43 22.14
N SER A 333 25.81 9.30 23.17
CA SER A 333 26.52 9.04 24.42
C SER A 333 25.95 9.86 25.57
N ALA A 334 26.06 9.32 26.78
CA ALA A 334 25.81 10.03 28.03
C ALA A 334 27.04 9.88 28.91
N GLN A 335 27.57 10.98 29.44
CA GLN A 335 28.83 11.03 30.17
C GLN A 335 28.68 11.84 31.46
N PRO A 336 28.36 11.21 32.60
CA PRO A 336 28.44 11.86 33.90
C PRO A 336 29.90 12.06 34.31
N ASP A 337 30.19 13.12 35.06
CA ASP A 337 31.52 13.38 35.62
C ASP A 337 31.89 12.43 36.77
N SER A 338 30.88 11.86 37.44
CA SER A 338 31.02 10.85 38.49
C SER A 338 29.78 9.94 38.52
N THR A 339 29.95 8.67 38.87
CA THR A 339 28.84 7.76 39.21
C THR A 339 28.55 7.69 40.72
N THR A 340 29.38 8.35 41.53
CA THR A 340 29.17 8.51 42.97
C THR A 340 28.64 9.91 43.25
N LEU A 341 27.50 9.99 43.93
CA LEU A 341 26.80 11.21 44.30
C LEU A 341 27.36 11.78 45.60
N THR A 342 27.52 13.10 45.64
CA THR A 342 27.90 13.82 46.87
C THR A 342 26.69 14.64 47.35
N PRO A 343 26.14 14.37 48.55
CA PRO A 343 25.05 15.17 49.10
C PRO A 343 25.38 16.68 49.09
N GLY A 344 24.45 17.49 48.62
CA GLY A 344 24.61 18.95 48.49
C GLY A 344 25.55 19.40 47.36
N GLY A 345 26.15 18.45 46.63
CA GLY A 345 27.00 18.71 45.47
C GLY A 345 26.23 18.91 44.17
N GLN A 346 26.95 18.78 43.06
CA GLN A 346 26.41 18.85 41.72
C GLN A 346 26.85 17.63 40.93
N LEU A 347 25.96 17.10 40.10
CA LEU A 347 26.26 16.08 39.10
C LEU A 347 26.30 16.78 37.73
N ASN A 348 27.46 16.74 37.06
CA ASN A 348 27.57 17.25 35.70
C ASN A 348 27.40 16.09 34.71
N LEU A 349 26.58 16.30 33.69
CA LEU A 349 26.27 15.30 32.68
C LEU A 349 26.41 15.93 31.30
N THR A 350 27.23 15.33 30.44
CA THR A 350 27.28 15.70 29.03
C THR A 350 26.55 14.65 28.20
N LEU A 351 25.53 15.08 27.47
CA LEU A 351 24.79 14.25 26.53
C LEU A 351 25.23 14.59 25.11
N THR A 352 25.36 13.58 24.25
CA THR A 352 25.62 13.80 22.82
C THR A 352 24.44 13.28 22.02
N TRP A 353 23.75 14.19 21.34
CA TRP A 353 22.58 13.90 20.52
C TRP A 353 22.90 13.94 19.04
N GLN A 354 22.09 13.27 18.23
CA GLN A 354 22.07 13.45 16.79
C GLN A 354 20.64 13.56 16.28
N ALA A 355 20.38 14.56 15.43
CA ALA A 355 19.13 14.65 14.71
C ALA A 355 19.07 13.57 13.63
N LEU A 356 18.10 12.67 13.72
CA LEU A 356 17.90 11.59 12.75
C LEU A 356 17.06 12.04 11.55
N ASP A 357 16.10 12.96 11.78
CA ASP A 357 15.28 13.61 10.75
C ASP A 357 15.17 15.13 10.95
N ALA A 358 14.44 15.76 10.04
CA ALA A 358 13.82 17.06 10.30
C ALA A 358 12.83 16.94 11.47
N ILE A 359 13.04 17.76 12.49
CA ILE A 359 12.20 17.79 13.70
C ILE A 359 11.32 19.04 13.58
N SER A 360 10.00 18.87 13.63
CA SER A 360 9.07 20.02 13.56
C SER A 360 8.73 20.62 14.93
N GLU A 361 9.06 19.91 16.01
CA GLU A 361 8.66 20.22 17.38
C GLU A 361 9.85 20.67 18.24
N ASP A 362 9.57 21.52 19.24
CA ASP A 362 10.53 21.94 20.26
C ASP A 362 10.37 21.07 21.51
N TYR A 363 11.17 20.02 21.61
CA TYR A 363 11.19 19.12 22.75
C TYR A 363 12.07 19.65 23.88
N THR A 364 11.61 19.45 25.10
CA THR A 364 12.34 19.67 26.34
C THR A 364 13.00 18.36 26.75
N VAL A 365 14.32 18.38 26.98
CA VAL A 365 15.05 17.29 27.61
C VAL A 365 14.75 17.30 29.10
N PHE A 366 14.40 16.16 29.67
CA PHE A 366 14.43 15.95 31.11
C PHE A 366 15.59 15.04 31.47
N VAL A 367 16.27 15.37 32.57
CA VAL A 367 17.22 14.48 33.25
C VAL A 367 16.78 14.39 34.69
N GLN A 368 16.50 13.19 35.18
CA GLN A 368 15.92 12.94 36.49
C GLN A 368 16.76 11.90 37.25
N LEU A 369 16.97 12.15 38.54
CA LEU A 369 17.59 11.22 39.46
C LEU A 369 16.51 10.64 40.37
N LEU A 370 16.33 9.32 40.33
CA LEU A 370 15.35 8.59 41.11
C LEU A 370 16.02 7.81 42.24
N ASN A 371 15.39 7.76 43.41
CA ASN A 371 15.85 6.93 44.54
C ASN A 371 15.47 5.44 44.35
N PRO A 372 15.86 4.53 45.27
CA PRO A 372 15.49 3.10 45.17
C PRO A 372 13.99 2.83 45.16
N ALA A 373 13.17 3.74 45.73
CA ALA A 373 11.72 3.66 45.71
C ALA A 373 11.09 4.18 44.41
N GLY A 374 11.90 4.69 43.48
CA GLY A 374 11.46 5.30 42.22
C GLY A 374 10.99 6.74 42.35
N GLU A 375 11.22 7.38 43.49
CA GLU A 375 10.82 8.76 43.74
C GLU A 375 11.86 9.73 43.19
N LEU A 376 11.39 10.86 42.67
CA LEU A 376 12.23 11.91 42.11
C LEU A 376 12.97 12.67 43.21
N VAL A 377 14.30 12.78 43.07
CA VAL A 377 15.17 13.45 44.05
C VAL A 377 15.85 14.70 43.50
N ALA A 378 16.24 14.67 42.22
CA ALA A 378 16.78 15.83 41.52
C ALA A 378 16.35 15.78 40.05
N GLN A 379 16.17 16.94 39.42
CA GLN A 379 15.91 17.02 37.99
C GLN A 379 16.40 18.31 37.36
N VAL A 380 16.53 18.28 36.04
CA VAL A 380 16.64 19.45 35.18
C VAL A 380 15.83 19.22 33.91
N ASP A 381 15.12 20.27 33.49
CA ASP A 381 14.26 20.30 32.33
C ASP A 381 14.62 21.54 31.50
N ALA A 382 15.14 21.35 30.29
CA ALA A 382 15.51 22.46 29.42
C ALA A 382 15.43 22.07 27.94
N TRP A 383 15.29 23.06 27.06
CA TRP A 383 15.70 22.82 25.68
C TRP A 383 17.21 22.55 25.63
N PRO A 384 17.69 21.85 24.59
CA PRO A 384 19.11 21.59 24.42
C PRO A 384 19.95 22.87 24.40
N LEU A 385 21.23 22.71 24.76
CA LEU A 385 22.19 23.81 24.92
C LEU A 385 21.67 24.87 25.89
N GLN A 386 21.28 24.44 27.10
CA GLN A 386 20.84 25.30 28.20
C GLN A 386 19.68 26.23 27.81
N GLY A 387 18.71 25.73 27.05
CA GLY A 387 17.53 26.50 26.66
C GLY A 387 17.71 27.34 25.40
N THR A 388 18.85 27.25 24.70
CA THR A 388 19.18 28.19 23.61
C THR A 388 19.10 27.60 22.21
N TYR A 389 19.00 26.27 22.07
CA TYR A 389 18.97 25.62 20.77
C TYR A 389 17.86 24.56 20.70
N PRO A 390 16.63 24.99 20.37
CA PRO A 390 15.47 24.10 20.35
C PRO A 390 15.60 23.03 19.25
N THR A 391 14.98 21.87 19.46
CA THR A 391 15.12 20.71 18.56
C THR A 391 14.60 20.96 17.15
N SER A 392 13.63 21.85 16.94
CA SER A 392 13.16 22.19 15.59
C SER A 392 14.19 22.94 14.73
N ALA A 393 15.22 23.52 15.37
CA ALA A 393 16.31 24.20 14.66
C ALA A 393 17.43 23.25 14.22
N TRP A 394 17.41 21.99 14.68
CA TRP A 394 18.46 21.02 14.37
C TRP A 394 18.39 20.59 12.91
N ARG A 395 19.55 20.50 12.26
CA ARG A 395 19.66 19.98 10.89
C ARG A 395 19.77 18.47 10.93
N VAL A 396 19.20 17.80 9.92
CA VAL A 396 19.34 16.35 9.74
C VAL A 396 20.81 15.94 9.77
N GLY A 397 21.15 15.01 10.67
CA GLY A 397 22.51 14.52 10.90
C GLY A 397 23.38 15.35 11.83
N GLU A 398 22.93 16.53 12.26
CA GLU A 398 23.66 17.39 13.19
C GLU A 398 23.87 16.70 14.53
N THR A 399 25.10 16.77 15.04
CA THR A 399 25.47 16.24 16.36
C THR A 399 25.58 17.39 17.35
N ILE A 400 24.90 17.26 18.49
CA ILE A 400 24.80 18.28 19.54
C ILE A 400 25.43 17.75 20.82
N THR A 401 26.42 18.46 21.35
CA THR A 401 26.99 18.19 22.67
C THR A 401 26.32 19.09 23.70
N ASP A 402 25.61 18.49 24.64
CA ASP A 402 24.59 19.14 25.45
C ASP A 402 24.88 18.95 26.96
N PRO A 403 25.41 19.98 27.64
CA PRO A 403 25.81 19.89 29.03
C PRO A 403 24.65 20.21 29.99
N TYR A 404 24.46 19.36 30.99
CA TYR A 404 23.49 19.48 32.08
C TYR A 404 24.18 19.46 33.45
N GLN A 405 23.54 20.13 34.40
CA GLN A 405 23.97 20.15 35.79
C GLN A 405 22.77 19.92 36.70
N LEU A 406 22.84 18.89 37.54
CA LEU A 406 21.82 18.56 38.52
C LEU A 406 22.33 18.92 39.91
N ALA A 407 21.61 19.80 40.60
CA ALA A 407 21.88 20.09 42.01
C ALA A 407 21.33 18.97 42.90
N LEU A 408 22.18 18.43 43.77
CA LEU A 408 21.81 17.32 44.65
C LEU A 408 21.37 17.85 46.03
N PRO A 409 20.31 17.29 46.64
CA PRO A 409 19.91 17.67 48.00
C PRO A 409 21.03 17.43 49.02
N PRO A 410 21.19 18.30 50.04
CA PRO A 410 22.19 18.13 51.09
C PRO A 410 21.91 16.95 52.03
N ASP A 411 20.65 16.50 52.08
CA ASP A 411 20.15 15.39 52.89
C ASP A 411 19.93 14.11 52.07
N LEU A 412 20.60 14.01 50.91
CA LEU A 412 20.53 12.84 50.03
C LEU A 412 20.91 11.56 50.80
N PRO A 413 19.99 10.60 51.00
CA PRO A 413 20.29 9.39 51.76
C PRO A 413 21.34 8.50 51.07
N PRO A 414 22.09 7.66 51.82
CA PRO A 414 22.91 6.63 51.21
C PRO A 414 22.04 5.59 50.48
N GLY A 415 22.50 5.13 49.31
CA GLY A 415 21.77 4.17 48.48
C GLY A 415 22.13 4.20 47.00
N GLU A 416 21.44 3.37 46.22
CA GLU A 416 21.54 3.35 44.77
C GLU A 416 20.44 4.20 44.13
N TYR A 417 20.81 4.98 43.12
CA TYR A 417 19.93 5.91 42.42
C TYR A 417 19.94 5.59 40.94
N GLN A 418 18.83 5.83 40.25
CA GLN A 418 18.76 5.70 38.79
C GLN A 418 18.76 7.08 38.15
N LEU A 419 19.70 7.31 37.24
CA LEU A 419 19.70 8.47 36.37
C LEU A 419 18.94 8.13 35.09
N ILE A 420 17.78 8.76 34.90
CA ILE A 420 16.95 8.59 33.73
C ILE A 420 16.91 9.88 32.91
N LEU A 421 16.67 9.77 31.61
CA LEU A 421 16.55 10.91 30.71
C LEU A 421 15.55 10.64 29.59
N GLY A 422 15.08 11.70 28.95
CA GLY A 422 14.24 11.61 27.76
C GLY A 422 13.78 12.98 27.28
N PHE A 423 12.77 12.99 26.42
CA PHE A 423 12.21 14.21 25.85
C PHE A 423 10.70 14.27 26.06
N TYR A 424 10.16 15.48 26.17
CA TYR A 424 8.71 15.72 26.08
C TYR A 424 8.40 17.03 25.36
N ARG A 425 7.19 17.13 24.80
CA ARG A 425 6.67 18.38 24.26
C ARG A 425 6.10 19.22 25.40
N LEU A 426 6.57 20.45 25.55
CA LEU A 426 6.16 21.33 26.66
C LEU A 426 4.66 21.68 26.65
N ALA A 427 4.03 21.68 25.47
CA ALA A 427 2.63 22.08 25.30
C ALA A 427 1.63 21.13 25.99
N ASP A 428 1.91 19.83 26.00
CA ASP A 428 1.00 18.77 26.46
C ASP A 428 1.69 17.71 27.35
N PHE A 429 2.98 17.87 27.60
CA PHE A 429 3.84 16.92 28.33
C PHE A 429 3.92 15.54 27.69
N GLN A 430 3.56 15.41 26.41
CA GLN A 430 3.70 14.16 25.69
C GLN A 430 5.18 13.78 25.56
N ARG A 431 5.56 12.62 26.09
CA ARG A 431 6.94 12.11 26.03
C ARG A 431 7.22 11.47 24.67
N LEU A 432 8.46 11.63 24.21
CA LEU A 432 8.95 10.85 23.06
C LEU A 432 9.27 9.42 23.51
N PRO A 433 8.78 8.40 22.79
CA PRO A 433 9.06 7.02 23.13
C PRO A 433 10.52 6.65 22.81
N VAL A 434 11.11 5.82 23.65
CA VAL A 434 12.32 5.07 23.33
C VAL A 434 11.90 3.87 22.48
N LEU A 435 12.48 3.74 21.29
CA LEU A 435 12.14 2.70 20.33
C LEU A 435 13.20 1.59 20.33
N ASP A 436 12.75 0.34 20.19
CA ASP A 436 13.64 -0.76 19.83
C ASP A 436 14.03 -0.74 18.33
N THR A 437 14.84 -1.71 17.91
CA THR A 437 15.24 -1.88 16.50
C THR A 437 14.06 -2.14 15.56
N ASP A 438 12.92 -2.58 16.08
CA ASP A 438 11.70 -2.85 15.32
C ASP A 438 10.77 -1.62 15.26
N GLY A 439 11.19 -0.48 15.83
CA GLY A 439 10.36 0.73 15.94
C GLY A 439 9.23 0.60 16.98
N THR A 440 9.29 -0.40 17.85
CA THR A 440 8.30 -0.60 18.91
C THR A 440 8.66 0.26 20.12
N PRO A 441 7.71 1.00 20.72
CA PRO A 441 7.95 1.70 21.98
C PRO A 441 8.31 0.71 23.09
N LEU A 442 9.50 0.86 23.67
CA LEU A 442 9.97 0.12 24.83
C LEU A 442 9.58 0.83 26.14
N ASP A 443 9.78 2.15 26.17
CA ASP A 443 9.54 3.00 27.33
C ASP A 443 9.39 4.47 26.84
N ASP A 444 9.14 5.42 27.73
CA ASP A 444 9.11 6.86 27.45
C ASP A 444 10.33 7.62 27.99
N LYS A 445 11.34 6.86 28.43
CA LYS A 445 12.58 7.31 29.05
C LYS A 445 13.69 6.27 28.87
N TYR A 446 14.94 6.71 28.99
CA TYR A 446 16.11 5.86 29.02
C TYR A 446 16.77 5.90 30.40
N THR A 447 17.01 4.73 31.00
CA THR A 447 17.81 4.61 32.24
C THR A 447 19.28 4.53 31.87
N ALA A 448 20.00 5.64 32.06
CA ALA A 448 21.37 5.78 31.60
C ALA A 448 22.40 5.17 32.56
N PHE A 449 22.23 5.37 33.88
CA PHE A 449 23.19 4.93 34.88
C PHE A 449 22.53 4.55 36.20
N THR A 450 23.14 3.59 36.90
CA THR A 450 22.99 3.41 38.35
C THR A 450 24.10 4.20 39.05
N MET A 451 23.70 5.09 39.96
CA MET A 451 24.57 5.98 40.72
C MET A 451 24.55 5.55 42.19
N SER A 452 25.63 5.78 42.95
CA SER A 452 25.67 5.44 44.37
C SER A 452 25.92 6.66 45.25
N ASN A 453 25.25 6.72 46.40
CA ASN A 453 25.71 7.54 47.53
C ASN A 453 26.15 6.59 48.65
N GLU A 454 27.42 6.68 49.06
CA GLU A 454 28.01 5.85 50.12
C GLU A 454 28.00 6.53 51.50
N GLN A 455 27.65 7.82 51.56
CA GLN A 455 27.75 8.66 52.76
C GLN A 455 26.44 8.80 53.53
#